data_AF-A0A5C5FYZ2-F1
#
_entry.id   AF-A0A5C5FYZ2-F1
#
_cell.length_a   1.000
_cell.length_b   1.000
_cell.length_c   1.000
_cell.angle_alpha   90.00
_cell.angle_beta   90.00
_cell.angle_gamma   90.00
#
_symmetry.space_group_name_H-M   'P 1'
#
loop_
_entity.id
_entity.type
_entity.pdbx_description
1 polymer ?
#
loop_
_entity_poly.entity_id
_entity_poly.type
_entity_poly.pdbx_seq_one_letter_code
_entity_poly.pdbx_strand_id
1 'polypeptide(L)'
;MELIPPLLRTPFDLPFDDLLAHPVLAAHVTPTCRLNTYHQDRYAPLLPSYRSGGRRARSLKPTPPHDVPRHHLTYFVAINLYDSASVLPSLIRALYTLVLSLGPSRFHVSILENDSRDDTPVQLFLLAKLLRQLGAGFTIVSDPKQPAGWAQGKRIEGLARLRNLVLQPLFDAPAGSFDRVLFLNDVHLCQAELLELLLQHEVQGADMSCGMDFKELRIPEFEGNYPLLFYDVWVARDMQGLPFYEIKQPGGDWTLPSPVMPQSQSRDRYDSLLPTQVYSCFNGVAVIDAALFAPPHSLRFRTAPSGGDEHSECFLFCSDVWKALSPLRPDGTPNALGRGARIQIVPRASVGYRVEEYDRARKDRNTTAFELEGEGQQEQRASEMIDWEQWPPKLVTTYPYGACPRLPPSSIGRAQALAQTTLTDVPDVLQHIGRSGCVRAVLRSLAPRSPALSLADFDTPLLDDDQARAPL
;
A
#
# COMPACT_ATOMS: atom_id res chain seq x y z
N MET A 1 -26.65 25.06 -1.63
CA MET A 1 -26.75 24.55 -0.25
C MET A 1 -27.87 23.53 -0.06
N GLU A 2 -28.91 23.49 -0.90
CA GLU A 2 -30.03 22.55 -0.74
C GLU A 2 -29.66 21.07 -0.99
N LEU A 3 -28.64 20.79 -1.80
CA LEU A 3 -28.11 19.44 -2.06
C LEU A 3 -27.16 18.92 -0.96
N ILE A 4 -26.83 19.73 0.04
CA ILE A 4 -25.92 19.35 1.13
C ILE A 4 -26.77 18.85 2.31
N PRO A 5 -26.55 17.61 2.81
CA PRO A 5 -27.22 17.08 3.99
C PRO A 5 -27.22 18.08 5.16
N PRO A 6 -28.30 18.22 5.95
CA PRO A 6 -28.37 19.21 7.03
C PRO A 6 -27.19 19.16 8.01
N LEU A 7 -26.73 17.95 8.33
CA LEU A 7 -25.51 17.63 9.10
C LEU A 7 -24.24 18.34 8.56
N LEU A 8 -24.16 18.53 7.24
CA LEU A 8 -23.00 19.06 6.54
C LEU A 8 -23.12 20.56 6.22
N ARG A 9 -24.23 21.19 6.61
CA ARG A 9 -24.46 22.64 6.52
C ARG A 9 -23.71 23.37 7.63
N THR A 10 -22.43 23.08 7.79
CA THR A 10 -21.52 23.89 8.60
C THR A 10 -21.18 25.18 7.86
N PRO A 11 -21.00 26.31 8.56
CA PRO A 11 -20.56 27.56 7.96
C PRO A 11 -19.33 27.33 7.06
N PHE A 12 -19.28 28.02 5.93
CA PHE A 12 -18.00 28.21 5.26
C PHE A 12 -17.15 29.03 6.25
N ASP A 13 -15.88 28.65 6.45
CA ASP A 13 -14.90 29.33 7.33
C ASP A 13 -14.84 28.87 8.80
N LEU A 14 -15.21 27.63 9.11
CA LEU A 14 -14.81 27.06 10.40
C LEU A 14 -13.28 27.05 10.54
N PRO A 15 -12.73 27.35 11.72
CA PRO A 15 -11.34 27.08 12.05
C PRO A 15 -10.94 25.63 11.72
N PHE A 16 -9.69 25.40 11.33
CA PHE A 16 -9.21 24.06 11.00
C PHE A 16 -9.41 23.07 12.15
N ASP A 17 -9.21 23.52 13.39
CA ASP A 17 -9.41 22.69 14.58
C ASP A 17 -10.87 22.24 14.72
N ASP A 18 -11.83 23.11 14.40
CA ASP A 18 -13.26 22.78 14.43
C ASP A 18 -13.65 21.81 13.31
N LEU A 19 -13.03 21.93 12.12
CA LEU A 19 -13.21 20.96 11.03
C LEU A 19 -12.64 19.59 11.41
N LEU A 20 -11.45 19.54 12.01
CA LEU A 20 -10.77 18.30 12.42
C LEU A 20 -11.39 17.67 13.67
N ALA A 21 -12.07 18.46 14.50
CA ALA A 21 -12.83 18.03 15.66
C ALA A 21 -14.32 17.78 15.36
N HIS A 22 -14.74 17.90 14.10
CA HIS A 22 -16.12 17.69 13.70
C HIS A 22 -16.62 16.31 14.19
N PRO A 23 -17.85 16.19 14.75
CA PRO A 23 -18.33 14.96 15.38
C PRO A 23 -18.21 13.70 14.50
N VAL A 24 -18.43 13.84 13.19
CA VAL A 24 -18.29 12.74 12.22
C VAL A 24 -16.85 12.19 12.15
N LEU A 25 -15.84 13.06 12.28
CA LEU A 25 -14.43 12.62 12.33
C LEU A 25 -14.06 12.13 13.72
N ALA A 26 -14.53 12.83 14.76
CA ALA A 26 -14.21 12.54 16.16
C ALA A 26 -14.87 11.24 16.69
N ALA A 27 -15.87 10.71 15.98
CA ALA A 27 -16.51 9.44 16.29
C ALA A 27 -15.59 8.22 16.11
N HIS A 28 -14.48 8.38 15.36
CA HIS A 28 -13.54 7.31 15.09
C HIS A 28 -12.23 7.51 15.85
N VAL A 29 -11.62 6.41 16.28
CA VAL A 29 -10.31 6.41 16.91
C VAL A 29 -9.27 6.74 15.86
N THR A 30 -8.35 7.65 16.18
CA THR A 30 -7.21 8.01 15.32
C THR A 30 -5.90 7.85 16.09
N PRO A 31 -4.80 7.50 15.42
CA PRO A 31 -3.52 7.42 16.09
C PRO A 31 -3.05 8.81 16.55
N THR A 32 -2.30 8.85 17.64
CA THR A 32 -1.62 10.07 18.08
C THR A 32 -0.42 10.34 17.17
N CYS A 33 -0.49 11.43 16.43
CA CYS A 33 0.56 11.83 15.49
C CYS A 33 1.31 13.07 16.00
N ARG A 34 2.61 12.93 16.25
CA ARG A 34 3.48 14.06 16.63
C ARG A 34 4.92 13.80 16.19
N LEU A 35 5.48 14.73 15.42
CA LEU A 35 6.90 14.69 15.10
C LEU A 35 7.71 15.15 16.32
N ASN A 36 8.68 14.34 16.74
CA ASN A 36 9.70 14.74 17.70
C ASN A 36 10.76 15.63 17.02
N THR A 37 11.70 16.17 17.79
CA THR A 37 12.76 17.06 17.27
C THR A 37 13.60 16.37 16.20
N TYR A 38 13.94 15.09 16.39
CA TYR A 38 14.70 14.33 15.41
C TYR A 38 13.99 14.22 14.05
N HIS A 39 12.68 13.95 14.05
CA HIS A 39 11.91 13.94 12.82
C HIS A 39 11.84 15.31 12.15
N GLN A 40 11.69 16.38 12.94
CA GLN A 40 11.68 17.74 12.40
C GLN A 40 13.00 18.06 11.70
N ASP A 41 14.14 17.69 12.30
CA ASP A 41 15.47 17.88 11.69
C ASP A 41 15.71 16.95 10.49
N ARG A 42 15.30 15.68 10.60
CA ARG A 42 15.44 14.67 9.55
C ARG A 42 14.65 15.05 8.29
N TYR A 43 13.42 15.53 8.44
CA TYR A 43 12.54 15.90 7.33
C TYR A 43 12.65 17.36 6.92
N ALA A 44 13.47 18.15 7.62
CA ALA A 44 13.70 19.57 7.30
C ALA A 44 14.00 19.80 5.80
N PRO A 45 14.83 19.01 5.10
CA PRO A 45 15.10 19.19 3.68
C PRO A 45 13.87 19.22 2.76
N LEU A 46 12.75 18.62 3.16
CA LEU A 46 11.48 18.65 2.42
C LEU A 46 10.71 19.97 2.60
N LEU A 47 10.95 20.67 3.72
CA LEU A 47 10.20 21.86 4.11
C LEU A 47 10.59 23.08 3.26
N PRO A 48 9.64 23.96 2.92
CA PRO A 48 9.91 25.22 2.22
C PRO A 48 10.90 26.14 2.93
N SER A 49 10.95 26.07 4.26
CA SER A 49 11.81 26.90 5.10
C SER A 49 13.29 26.48 5.09
N TYR A 50 13.59 25.27 4.60
CA TYR A 50 14.93 24.72 4.64
C TYR A 50 15.86 25.40 3.63
N ARG A 51 16.79 26.18 4.17
CA ARG A 51 17.87 26.81 3.41
C ARG A 51 19.11 25.95 3.53
N SER A 52 19.63 25.47 2.40
CA SER A 52 20.96 24.85 2.41
C SER A 52 21.99 25.89 2.87
N GLY A 53 22.50 25.73 4.09
CA GLY A 53 23.77 26.30 4.49
C GLY A 53 23.81 27.78 4.88
N GLY A 54 23.10 28.17 5.93
CA GLY A 54 23.37 29.45 6.64
C GLY A 54 24.83 29.60 7.15
N ARG A 55 25.63 28.52 7.14
CA ARG A 55 27.09 28.54 7.39
C ARG A 55 27.94 27.68 6.44
N ARG A 56 27.33 26.90 5.53
CA ARG A 56 28.04 25.95 4.63
C ARG A 56 28.23 26.43 3.19
N ALA A 57 27.69 27.59 2.82
CA ALA A 57 27.89 28.20 1.49
C ALA A 57 29.35 28.58 1.15
N ARG A 58 30.32 28.36 2.05
CA ARG A 58 31.76 28.57 1.84
C ARG A 58 32.57 27.26 1.75
N SER A 59 31.93 26.10 1.77
CA SER A 59 32.59 24.79 1.66
C SER A 59 32.58 24.31 0.20
N LEU A 60 33.75 23.92 -0.34
CA LEU A 60 33.89 23.25 -1.64
C LEU A 60 33.35 21.81 -1.66
N LYS A 61 32.92 21.26 -0.52
CA LYS A 61 32.38 19.89 -0.45
C LYS A 61 30.93 19.84 -0.94
N PRO A 62 30.55 18.85 -1.77
CA PRO A 62 29.17 18.66 -2.22
C PRO A 62 28.23 18.43 -1.02
N THR A 63 27.01 18.95 -1.12
CA THR A 63 25.96 18.73 -0.13
C THR A 63 25.58 17.23 -0.11
N PRO A 64 25.57 16.56 1.05
CA PRO A 64 25.11 15.18 1.14
C PRO A 64 23.68 15.02 0.60
N PRO A 65 23.30 13.88 -0.02
CA PRO A 65 21.96 13.67 -0.58
C PRO A 65 20.82 13.95 0.41
N HIS A 66 21.04 13.62 1.68
CA HIS A 66 20.12 13.84 2.80
C HIS A 66 19.90 15.32 3.14
N ASP A 67 20.83 16.21 2.79
CA ASP A 67 20.76 17.64 3.10
C ASP A 67 20.38 18.49 1.88
N VAL A 68 20.05 17.87 0.74
CA VAL A 68 19.67 18.61 -0.47
C VAL A 68 18.25 19.15 -0.32
N PRO A 69 18.00 20.47 -0.47
CA PRO A 69 16.66 21.02 -0.38
C PRO A 69 15.71 20.49 -1.46
N ARG A 70 14.50 20.14 -1.06
CA ARG A 70 13.42 19.57 -1.91
C ARG A 70 12.17 20.42 -1.95
N HIS A 71 12.27 21.70 -1.60
CA HIS A 71 11.14 22.63 -1.50
C HIS A 71 10.47 22.96 -2.85
N HIS A 72 11.07 22.57 -3.98
CA HIS A 72 10.52 22.78 -5.32
C HIS A 72 9.60 21.65 -5.78
N LEU A 73 9.65 20.48 -5.14
CA LEU A 73 8.91 19.30 -5.62
C LEU A 73 7.40 19.48 -5.51
N THR A 74 6.67 18.94 -6.47
CA THR A 74 5.22 18.98 -6.55
C THR A 74 4.65 17.56 -6.43
N TYR A 75 3.49 17.44 -5.78
CA TYR A 75 2.96 16.17 -5.30
C TYR A 75 1.53 15.96 -5.80
N PHE A 76 1.30 14.77 -6.35
CA PHE A 76 -0.03 14.25 -6.62
C PHE A 76 -0.34 13.18 -5.59
N VAL A 77 -1.46 13.30 -4.87
CA VAL A 77 -1.93 12.26 -3.93
C VAL A 77 -3.07 11.51 -4.60
N ALA A 78 -3.02 10.18 -4.60
CA ALA A 78 -4.02 9.30 -5.17
C ALA A 78 -4.51 8.30 -4.12
N ILE A 79 -5.83 8.24 -3.92
CA ILE A 79 -6.46 7.34 -2.94
C ILE A 79 -7.73 6.75 -3.53
N ASN A 80 -7.86 5.43 -3.50
CA ASN A 80 -9.11 4.75 -3.78
C ASN A 80 -9.72 4.30 -2.44
N LEU A 81 -11.03 4.53 -2.23
CA LEU A 81 -11.70 4.21 -0.96
C LEU A 81 -13.02 3.45 -1.18
N TYR A 82 -13.35 2.58 -0.22
CA TYR A 82 -14.62 1.86 -0.11
C TYR A 82 -14.83 1.50 1.36
N ASP A 83 -15.97 1.87 1.95
CA ASP A 83 -16.32 1.63 3.37
C ASP A 83 -15.15 1.90 4.35
N SER A 84 -14.56 3.10 4.24
CA SER A 84 -13.32 3.50 4.92
C SER A 84 -13.52 4.52 6.05
N ALA A 85 -14.73 4.67 6.60
CA ALA A 85 -15.05 5.69 7.61
C ALA A 85 -14.21 5.56 8.89
N SER A 86 -13.76 4.36 9.24
CA SER A 86 -12.87 4.13 10.38
C SER A 86 -11.45 4.68 10.16
N VAL A 87 -10.99 4.69 8.91
CA VAL A 87 -9.60 5.02 8.57
C VAL A 87 -9.45 6.47 8.14
N LEU A 88 -10.41 6.96 7.36
CA LEU A 88 -10.36 8.26 6.70
C LEU A 88 -10.12 9.44 7.67
N PRO A 89 -10.58 9.46 8.94
CA PRO A 89 -10.22 10.52 9.88
C PRO A 89 -8.71 10.57 10.19
N SER A 90 -8.03 9.43 10.19
CA SER A 90 -6.57 9.35 10.33
C SER A 90 -5.87 9.89 9.09
N LEU A 91 -6.32 9.48 7.90
CA LEU A 91 -5.80 9.98 6.62
C LEU A 91 -5.99 11.49 6.47
N ILE A 92 -7.16 12.04 6.84
CA ILE A 92 -7.44 13.48 6.80
C ILE A 92 -6.43 14.23 7.67
N ARG A 93 -6.15 13.76 8.89
CA ARG A 93 -5.18 14.39 9.80
C ARG A 93 -3.75 14.33 9.25
N ALA A 94 -3.34 13.19 8.70
CA ALA A 94 -2.02 13.03 8.09
C ALA A 94 -1.86 13.94 6.86
N LEU A 95 -2.84 13.95 5.96
CA LEU A 95 -2.84 14.80 4.76
C LEU A 95 -2.89 16.29 5.12
N TYR A 96 -3.75 16.70 6.06
CA TYR A 96 -3.80 18.08 6.55
C TYR A 96 -2.41 18.55 6.99
N THR A 97 -1.75 17.76 7.84
CA THR A 97 -0.46 18.17 8.42
C THR A 97 0.66 18.13 7.38
N LEU A 98 0.64 17.16 6.45
CA LEU A 98 1.59 17.09 5.33
C LEU A 98 1.43 18.28 4.37
N VAL A 99 0.21 18.55 3.91
CA VAL A 99 -0.09 19.63 2.95
C VAL A 99 0.25 20.98 3.57
N LEU A 100 -0.11 21.19 4.84
CA LEU A 100 0.22 22.41 5.57
C LEU A 100 1.74 22.61 5.73
N SER A 101 2.48 21.55 6.07
CA SER A 101 3.92 21.64 6.33
C SER A 101 4.77 21.78 5.07
N LEU A 102 4.40 21.08 3.99
CA LEU A 102 5.15 21.12 2.73
C LEU A 102 4.72 22.26 1.81
N GLY A 103 3.53 22.84 1.99
CA GLY A 103 3.04 23.98 1.24
C GLY A 103 1.86 23.60 0.33
N PRO A 104 0.63 24.10 0.58
CA PRO A 104 -0.57 23.64 -0.11
C PRO A 104 -0.56 23.78 -1.63
N SER A 105 0.11 24.82 -2.15
CA SER A 105 0.21 25.08 -3.60
C SER A 105 1.01 24.02 -4.36
N ARG A 106 1.71 23.12 -3.66
CA ARG A 106 2.51 22.04 -4.24
C ARG A 106 1.71 20.74 -4.38
N PHE A 107 0.44 20.71 -3.95
CA PHE A 107 -0.35 19.48 -3.90
C PHE A 107 -1.55 19.51 -4.83
N HIS A 108 -1.82 18.37 -5.43
CA HIS A 108 -3.14 17.99 -5.93
C HIS A 108 -3.59 16.68 -5.30
N VAL A 109 -4.74 16.67 -4.61
CA VAL A 109 -5.28 15.48 -3.93
C VAL A 109 -6.44 14.89 -4.74
N SER A 110 -6.23 13.70 -5.29
CA SER A 110 -7.21 12.95 -6.06
C SER A 110 -7.73 11.75 -5.27
N ILE A 111 -9.04 11.68 -5.06
CA ILE A 111 -9.69 10.59 -4.34
C ILE A 111 -10.87 10.08 -5.15
N LEU A 112 -10.95 8.76 -5.28
CA LEU A 112 -12.09 8.08 -5.87
C LEU A 112 -12.68 7.13 -4.83
N GLU A 113 -13.93 7.38 -4.46
CA GLU A 113 -14.76 6.52 -3.65
C GLU A 113 -15.99 6.07 -4.46
N ASN A 114 -16.38 4.81 -4.30
CA ASN A 114 -17.55 4.27 -4.97
C ASN A 114 -18.35 3.30 -4.09
N ASP A 115 -19.67 3.50 -4.01
CA ASP A 115 -20.64 2.61 -3.33
C ASP A 115 -20.42 2.37 -1.82
N SER A 116 -19.75 3.29 -1.11
CA SER A 116 -19.67 3.24 0.37
C SER A 116 -21.05 3.38 1.02
N ARG A 117 -21.27 2.60 2.07
CA ARG A 117 -22.51 2.54 2.88
C ARG A 117 -22.33 3.13 4.27
N ASP A 118 -21.11 3.43 4.66
CA ASP A 118 -20.75 4.09 5.91
C ASP A 118 -20.61 5.62 5.74
N ASP A 119 -20.02 6.28 6.73
CA ASP A 119 -19.83 7.73 6.73
C ASP A 119 -18.70 8.23 5.79
N THR A 120 -18.07 7.37 4.97
CA THR A 120 -16.97 7.76 4.07
C THR A 120 -17.32 8.97 3.20
N PRO A 121 -18.48 9.04 2.49
CA PRO A 121 -18.82 10.19 1.65
C PRO A 121 -18.95 11.49 2.45
N VAL A 122 -19.47 11.41 3.68
CA VAL A 122 -19.65 12.56 4.58
C VAL A 122 -18.29 13.10 5.04
N GLN A 123 -17.36 12.20 5.37
CA GLN A 123 -16.00 12.55 5.76
C GLN A 123 -15.20 13.14 4.59
N LEU A 124 -15.38 12.62 3.36
CA LEU A 124 -14.77 13.19 2.15
C LEU A 124 -15.23 14.62 1.87
N PHE A 125 -16.49 14.95 2.17
CA PHE A 125 -16.97 16.32 2.06
C PHE A 125 -16.25 17.26 3.04
N LEU A 126 -15.96 16.83 4.26
CA LEU A 126 -15.18 17.60 5.23
C LEU A 126 -13.72 17.79 4.75
N LEU A 127 -13.11 16.74 4.20
CA LEU A 127 -11.79 16.83 3.58
C LEU A 127 -11.77 17.85 2.41
N ALA A 128 -12.79 17.85 1.55
CA ALA A 128 -12.90 18.82 0.46
C ALA A 128 -12.98 20.28 0.97
N LYS A 129 -13.71 20.52 2.08
CA LYS A 129 -13.72 21.85 2.73
C LYS A 129 -12.34 22.23 3.24
N LEU A 130 -11.68 21.30 3.93
CA LEU A 130 -10.34 21.51 4.49
C LEU A 130 -9.29 21.81 3.40
N LEU A 131 -9.25 21.03 2.31
CA LEU A 131 -8.33 21.24 1.18
C LEU A 131 -8.59 22.57 0.47
N ARG A 132 -9.86 22.95 0.30
CA ARG A 132 -10.24 24.25 -0.27
C ARG A 132 -9.74 25.41 0.60
N GLN A 133 -9.90 25.32 1.92
CA GLN A 133 -9.45 26.36 2.85
C GLN A 133 -7.93 26.45 2.96
N LEU A 134 -7.21 25.32 2.78
CA LEU A 134 -5.76 25.29 2.65
C LEU A 134 -5.26 25.90 1.32
N GLY A 135 -6.10 25.94 0.29
CA GLY A 135 -5.71 26.34 -1.06
C GLY A 135 -4.96 25.25 -1.84
N ALA A 136 -5.15 23.97 -1.49
CA ALA A 136 -4.60 22.83 -2.23
C ALA A 136 -5.52 22.45 -3.41
N GLY A 137 -4.92 22.00 -4.51
CA GLY A 137 -5.68 21.41 -5.61
C GLY A 137 -6.31 20.08 -5.19
N PHE A 138 -7.51 19.77 -5.68
CA PHE A 138 -8.12 18.46 -5.43
C PHE A 138 -9.14 18.03 -6.47
N THR A 139 -9.36 16.72 -6.57
CA THR A 139 -10.43 16.09 -7.33
C THR A 139 -10.97 14.93 -6.50
N ILE A 140 -12.13 15.11 -5.89
CA ILE A 140 -12.76 14.08 -5.07
C ILE A 140 -14.04 13.64 -5.79
N VAL A 141 -14.08 12.37 -6.17
CA VAL A 141 -15.23 11.72 -6.79
C VAL A 141 -15.78 10.70 -5.79
N SER A 142 -17.06 10.84 -5.45
CA SER A 142 -17.82 9.91 -4.61
C SER A 142 -19.05 9.52 -5.44
N ASP A 143 -19.07 8.30 -5.98
CA ASP A 143 -20.12 7.84 -6.89
C ASP A 143 -20.88 6.63 -6.32
N PRO A 144 -22.06 6.83 -5.73
CA PRO A 144 -22.89 5.72 -5.22
C PRO A 144 -23.54 4.90 -6.33
N LYS A 145 -23.44 5.32 -7.60
CA LYS A 145 -24.02 4.58 -8.74
C LYS A 145 -23.03 3.60 -9.37
N GLN A 146 -21.74 3.73 -9.05
CA GLN A 146 -20.73 2.80 -9.50
C GLN A 146 -20.58 1.67 -8.47
N PRO A 147 -21.20 0.49 -8.70
CA PRO A 147 -21.24 -0.57 -7.70
C PRO A 147 -19.84 -1.04 -7.31
N ALA A 148 -19.65 -1.34 -6.03
CA ALA A 148 -18.44 -1.98 -5.56
C ALA A 148 -18.40 -3.47 -5.95
N GLY A 149 -17.18 -4.01 -6.04
CA GLY A 149 -16.94 -5.41 -6.37
C GLY A 149 -16.91 -5.72 -7.87
N TRP A 150 -16.66 -6.99 -8.18
CA TRP A 150 -16.27 -7.42 -9.52
C TRP A 150 -16.97 -8.71 -9.92
N ALA A 151 -17.15 -8.90 -11.22
CA ALA A 151 -17.45 -10.23 -11.74
C ALA A 151 -16.31 -11.21 -11.41
N GLN A 152 -16.63 -12.49 -11.27
CA GLN A 152 -15.64 -13.52 -10.97
C GLN A 152 -14.52 -13.52 -12.03
N GLY A 153 -13.26 -13.50 -11.58
CA GLY A 153 -12.08 -13.48 -12.45
C GLY A 153 -11.79 -12.13 -13.11
N LYS A 154 -12.47 -11.05 -12.69
CA LYS A 154 -12.28 -9.68 -13.21
C LYS A 154 -11.80 -8.70 -12.15
N ARG A 155 -11.34 -9.20 -10.99
CA ARG A 155 -10.93 -8.35 -9.87
C ARG A 155 -9.77 -7.44 -10.26
N ILE A 156 -8.71 -7.99 -10.85
CA ILE A 156 -7.51 -7.22 -11.18
C ILE A 156 -7.76 -6.21 -12.31
N GLU A 157 -8.61 -6.56 -13.27
CA GLU A 157 -9.03 -5.61 -14.31
C GLU A 157 -9.78 -4.42 -13.69
N GLY A 158 -10.67 -4.70 -12.74
CA GLY A 158 -11.41 -3.68 -11.98
C GLY A 158 -10.51 -2.76 -11.15
N LEU A 159 -9.59 -3.34 -10.36
CA LEU A 159 -8.64 -2.58 -9.55
C LEU A 159 -7.73 -1.71 -10.44
N ALA A 160 -7.18 -2.28 -11.52
CA ALA A 160 -6.40 -1.52 -12.48
C ALA A 160 -7.17 -0.33 -13.07
N ARG A 161 -8.45 -0.52 -13.42
CA ARG A 161 -9.33 0.56 -13.88
C ARG A 161 -9.49 1.65 -12.82
N LEU A 162 -9.77 1.29 -11.55
CA LEU A 162 -9.96 2.28 -10.49
C LEU A 162 -8.68 3.08 -10.17
N ARG A 163 -7.51 2.42 -10.16
CA ARG A 163 -6.22 3.10 -9.97
C ARG A 163 -5.91 4.07 -11.10
N ASN A 164 -6.23 3.69 -12.34
CA ASN A 164 -6.08 4.60 -13.48
C ASN A 164 -7.10 5.76 -13.42
N LEU A 165 -8.33 5.52 -12.97
CA LEU A 165 -9.34 6.58 -12.85
C LEU A 165 -8.97 7.64 -11.80
N VAL A 166 -8.45 7.24 -10.63
CA VAL A 166 -8.01 8.22 -9.63
C VAL A 166 -6.79 9.02 -10.11
N LEU A 167 -5.99 8.46 -11.02
CA LEU A 167 -4.87 9.14 -11.67
C LEU A 167 -5.27 9.98 -12.89
N GLN A 168 -6.54 10.00 -13.29
CA GLN A 168 -6.96 10.76 -14.48
C GLN A 168 -6.54 12.24 -14.44
N PRO A 169 -6.66 12.98 -13.31
CA PRO A 169 -6.19 14.37 -13.25
C PRO A 169 -4.67 14.52 -13.44
N LEU A 170 -3.87 13.50 -13.11
CA LEU A 170 -2.43 13.47 -13.41
C LEU A 170 -2.19 13.30 -14.91
N PHE A 171 -2.98 12.47 -15.59
CA PHE A 171 -2.84 12.20 -17.01
C PHE A 171 -3.30 13.36 -17.89
N ASP A 172 -4.30 14.11 -17.43
CA ASP A 172 -4.84 15.28 -18.13
C ASP A 172 -3.97 16.53 -17.92
N ALA A 173 -3.16 16.56 -16.85
CA ALA A 173 -2.23 17.65 -16.59
C ALA A 173 -1.05 17.63 -17.59
N PRO A 174 -0.48 18.80 -17.93
CA PRO A 174 0.76 18.84 -18.72
C PRO A 174 1.87 17.99 -18.09
N ALA A 175 2.65 17.28 -18.92
CA ALA A 175 3.78 16.50 -18.44
C ALA A 175 4.75 17.38 -17.61
N GLY A 176 5.17 16.88 -16.45
CA GLY A 176 6.00 17.63 -15.50
C GLY A 176 5.24 18.57 -14.56
N SER A 177 3.89 18.52 -14.52
CA SER A 177 3.10 19.27 -13.53
C SER A 177 3.28 18.75 -12.10
N PHE A 178 3.67 17.48 -11.97
CA PHE A 178 3.91 16.81 -10.70
C PHE A 178 5.24 16.07 -10.77
N ASP A 179 5.99 16.09 -9.67
CA ASP A 179 7.24 15.35 -9.53
C ASP A 179 6.99 13.96 -8.94
N ARG A 180 6.07 13.85 -7.98
CA ARG A 180 5.82 12.60 -7.23
C ARG A 180 4.35 12.27 -7.14
N VAL A 181 4.03 10.98 -7.22
CA VAL A 181 2.72 10.43 -6.93
C VAL A 181 2.79 9.68 -5.60
N LEU A 182 2.05 10.14 -4.60
CA LEU A 182 1.80 9.40 -3.37
C LEU A 182 0.52 8.60 -3.57
N PHE A 183 0.62 7.28 -3.61
CA PHE A 183 -0.53 6.39 -3.69
C PHE A 183 -0.77 5.77 -2.31
N LEU A 184 -1.93 6.01 -1.72
CA LEU A 184 -2.29 5.50 -0.38
C LEU A 184 -3.51 4.58 -0.51
N ASN A 185 -3.47 3.46 0.20
CA ASN A 185 -4.64 2.61 0.45
C ASN A 185 -5.42 3.16 1.67
N ASP A 186 -6.46 2.45 2.08
CA ASP A 186 -7.28 2.68 3.27
C ASP A 186 -6.57 2.22 4.56
N VAL A 187 -5.41 2.82 4.85
CA VAL A 187 -4.58 2.50 6.02
C VAL A 187 -4.45 3.66 7.02
N HIS A 188 -4.32 3.33 8.30
CA HIS A 188 -3.90 4.26 9.34
C HIS A 188 -2.40 4.53 9.24
N LEU A 189 -2.03 5.81 9.26
CA LEU A 189 -0.67 6.30 9.30
C LEU A 189 -0.62 7.72 9.89
N CYS A 190 0.57 8.16 10.28
CA CYS A 190 0.86 9.55 10.60
C CYS A 190 1.65 10.23 9.48
N GLN A 191 1.84 11.53 9.59
CA GLN A 191 2.66 12.27 8.63
C GLN A 191 4.14 11.84 8.61
N ALA A 192 4.63 11.19 9.67
CA ALA A 192 6.03 10.77 9.77
C ALA A 192 6.38 9.75 8.69
N GLU A 193 5.45 8.86 8.38
CA GLU A 193 5.54 7.79 7.40
C GLU A 193 5.64 8.37 5.99
N LEU A 194 4.78 9.35 5.67
CA LEU A 194 4.80 10.03 4.38
C LEU A 194 6.09 10.84 4.19
N LEU A 195 6.54 11.54 5.24
CA LEU A 195 7.79 12.32 5.19
C LEU A 195 9.02 11.42 5.08
N GLU A 196 9.07 10.28 5.78
CA GLU A 196 10.17 9.32 5.66
C GLU A 196 10.22 8.71 4.26
N LEU A 197 9.07 8.31 3.70
CA LEU A 197 9.00 7.78 2.34
C LEU A 197 9.45 8.81 1.31
N LEU A 198 8.98 10.05 1.41
CA LEU A 198 9.39 11.14 0.52
C LEU A 198 10.89 11.41 0.65
N LEU A 199 11.43 11.49 1.87
CA LEU A 199 12.86 11.71 2.09
C LEU A 199 13.69 10.59 1.45
N GLN A 200 13.38 9.33 1.74
CA GLN A 200 14.13 8.19 1.19
C GLN A 200 13.94 8.05 -0.32
N HIS A 201 12.79 8.40 -0.86
CA HIS A 201 12.60 8.44 -2.30
C HIS A 201 13.58 9.42 -2.98
N GLU A 202 13.72 10.63 -2.43
CA GLU A 202 14.65 11.64 -2.95
C GLU A 202 16.12 11.34 -2.69
N VAL A 203 16.46 10.85 -1.49
CA VAL A 203 17.84 10.52 -1.11
C VAL A 203 18.40 9.43 -2.00
N GLN A 204 17.60 8.41 -2.28
CA GLN A 204 18.02 7.25 -3.05
C GLN A 204 17.89 7.46 -4.56
N GLY A 205 17.16 8.49 -5.00
CA GLY A 205 16.77 8.69 -6.39
C GLY A 205 16.00 7.48 -6.91
N ALA A 206 15.02 7.04 -6.11
CA ALA A 206 14.21 5.86 -6.39
C ALA A 206 13.13 6.17 -7.44
N ASP A 207 12.76 5.18 -8.23
CA ASP A 207 11.59 5.23 -9.11
C ASP A 207 10.31 4.96 -8.32
N MET A 208 10.42 4.14 -7.27
CA MET A 208 9.33 3.75 -6.42
C MET A 208 9.82 3.41 -5.00
N SER A 209 9.13 3.93 -3.98
CA SER A 209 9.41 3.66 -2.57
C SER A 209 8.13 3.26 -1.86
N CYS A 210 8.09 2.11 -1.20
CA CYS A 210 6.90 1.63 -0.49
C CYS A 210 7.12 1.58 1.02
N GLY A 211 6.05 1.83 1.76
CA GLY A 211 6.00 1.54 3.19
C GLY A 211 5.84 0.04 3.46
N MET A 212 5.86 -0.30 4.73
CA MET A 212 5.56 -1.64 5.23
C MET A 212 4.11 -1.71 5.71
N ASP A 213 3.37 -2.67 5.19
CA ASP A 213 1.96 -2.83 5.49
C ASP A 213 1.76 -3.94 6.52
N PHE A 214 1.02 -3.68 7.60
CA PHE A 214 0.83 -4.64 8.69
C PHE A 214 -0.63 -4.87 9.05
N LYS A 215 -0.97 -6.14 9.29
CA LYS A 215 -2.30 -6.58 9.68
C LYS A 215 -2.22 -7.74 10.68
N GLU A 216 -3.13 -7.78 11.63
CA GLU A 216 -3.24 -8.91 12.55
C GLU A 216 -3.80 -10.14 11.84
N LEU A 217 -3.15 -11.28 12.02
CA LEU A 217 -3.72 -12.57 11.63
C LEU A 217 -4.70 -13.04 12.71
N ARG A 218 -5.98 -12.76 12.48
CA ARG A 218 -7.06 -13.09 13.40
C ARG A 218 -7.62 -14.48 13.14
N ILE A 219 -6.87 -15.50 13.53
CA ILE A 219 -7.35 -16.89 13.52
C ILE A 219 -7.65 -17.37 14.94
N PRO A 220 -8.70 -18.18 15.16
CA PRO A 220 -9.14 -18.59 16.49
C PRO A 220 -8.02 -19.14 17.39
N GLU A 221 -7.03 -19.81 16.80
CA GLU A 221 -5.89 -20.40 17.50
C GLU A 221 -4.98 -19.37 18.19
N PHE A 222 -5.01 -18.12 17.76
CA PHE A 222 -4.24 -17.01 18.35
C PHE A 222 -5.13 -16.00 19.09
N GLU A 223 -6.37 -16.36 19.43
CA GLU A 223 -7.27 -15.47 20.16
C GLU A 223 -6.64 -14.96 21.46
N GLY A 224 -6.67 -13.64 21.65
CA GLY A 224 -6.03 -12.93 22.77
C GLY A 224 -4.60 -12.45 22.51
N ASN A 225 -3.88 -12.97 21.51
CA ASN A 225 -2.58 -12.45 21.10
C ASN A 225 -2.31 -12.68 19.60
N TYR A 226 -3.07 -11.98 18.76
CA TYR A 226 -2.93 -12.12 17.31
C TYR A 226 -1.54 -11.63 16.83
N PRO A 227 -0.81 -12.45 16.05
CA PRO A 227 0.46 -12.04 15.49
C PRO A 227 0.22 -10.94 14.46
N LEU A 228 1.04 -9.89 14.54
CA LEU A 228 1.07 -8.82 13.55
C LEU A 228 1.99 -9.24 12.41
N LEU A 229 1.45 -9.35 11.21
CA LEU A 229 2.16 -9.84 10.04
C LEU A 229 2.21 -8.75 8.97
N PHE A 230 3.22 -8.83 8.12
CA PHE A 230 3.27 -8.05 6.89
C PHE A 230 2.14 -8.48 5.95
N TYR A 231 1.36 -7.51 5.48
CA TYR A 231 0.24 -7.72 4.57
C TYR A 231 0.67 -7.50 3.11
N ASP A 232 -0.23 -7.76 2.15
CA ASP A 232 0.02 -7.58 0.71
C ASP A 232 1.24 -8.36 0.17
N VAL A 233 1.47 -9.54 0.75
CA VAL A 233 2.58 -10.42 0.35
C VAL A 233 2.41 -10.94 -1.09
N TRP A 234 1.17 -10.95 -1.61
CA TRP A 234 0.92 -11.30 -3.01
C TRP A 234 1.66 -10.35 -3.98
N VAL A 235 1.85 -9.08 -3.59
CA VAL A 235 2.54 -8.04 -4.37
C VAL A 235 4.04 -8.06 -4.16
N ALA A 236 4.49 -8.24 -2.93
CA ALA A 236 5.88 -8.00 -2.53
C ALA A 236 6.84 -9.11 -3.01
N ARG A 237 7.92 -8.74 -3.69
CA ARG A 237 9.00 -9.66 -4.07
C ARG A 237 10.37 -9.06 -3.79
N ASP A 238 11.26 -9.84 -3.20
CA ASP A 238 12.65 -9.44 -2.99
C ASP A 238 13.46 -9.48 -4.31
N MET A 239 14.76 -9.13 -4.23
CA MET A 239 15.68 -9.20 -5.36
C MET A 239 16.15 -10.62 -5.72
N GLN A 240 15.63 -11.65 -5.07
CA GLN A 240 15.72 -13.05 -5.49
C GLN A 240 14.46 -13.47 -6.27
N GLY A 241 13.48 -12.58 -6.38
CA GLY A 241 12.19 -12.84 -7.02
C GLY A 241 11.23 -13.62 -6.12
N LEU A 242 11.52 -13.73 -4.83
CA LEU A 242 10.78 -14.52 -3.86
C LEU A 242 9.80 -13.65 -3.06
N PRO A 243 8.66 -14.22 -2.61
CA PRO A 243 7.73 -13.53 -1.72
C PRO A 243 8.37 -13.20 -0.37
N PHE A 244 7.81 -12.21 0.32
CA PHE A 244 8.28 -11.77 1.64
C PHE A 244 8.02 -12.78 2.76
N TYR A 245 7.22 -13.83 2.53
CA TYR A 245 7.19 -14.99 3.42
C TYR A 245 7.38 -16.26 2.61
N GLU A 246 7.90 -17.28 3.28
CA GLU A 246 8.02 -18.61 2.68
C GLU A 246 6.63 -19.21 2.40
N ILE A 247 6.39 -19.53 1.14
CA ILE A 247 5.18 -20.21 0.67
C ILE A 247 5.57 -21.61 0.21
N LYS A 248 5.08 -22.64 0.91
CA LYS A 248 5.34 -24.04 0.57
C LYS A 248 4.63 -24.44 -0.72
N GLN A 249 5.37 -25.07 -1.62
CA GLN A 249 4.83 -25.64 -2.85
C GLN A 249 4.60 -27.16 -2.71
N PRO A 250 3.58 -27.73 -3.38
CA PRO A 250 2.58 -27.10 -4.26
C PRO A 250 1.34 -26.57 -3.51
N GLY A 251 1.29 -26.70 -2.18
CA GLY A 251 0.10 -26.42 -1.37
C GLY A 251 -0.28 -24.95 -1.25
N GLY A 252 0.65 -24.02 -1.45
CA GLY A 252 0.43 -22.60 -1.20
C GLY A 252 0.39 -22.24 0.29
N ASP A 253 0.78 -23.17 1.16
CA ASP A 253 0.72 -22.98 2.61
C ASP A 253 1.81 -22.01 3.08
N TRP A 254 1.41 -21.06 3.91
CA TRP A 254 2.34 -20.18 4.62
C TRP A 254 2.98 -20.93 5.79
N THR A 255 4.30 -20.86 5.92
CA THR A 255 4.93 -21.20 7.19
C THR A 255 4.77 -19.99 8.11
N LEU A 256 3.92 -20.06 9.14
CA LEU A 256 3.75 -18.99 10.14
C LEU A 256 3.95 -19.51 11.57
N PRO A 257 4.56 -18.71 12.47
CA PRO A 257 5.18 -17.42 12.21
C PRO A 257 6.48 -17.58 11.39
N SER A 258 6.67 -16.73 10.38
CA SER A 258 7.90 -16.64 9.58
C SER A 258 8.38 -15.19 9.56
N PRO A 259 9.70 -14.96 9.58
CA PRO A 259 10.21 -13.61 9.60
C PRO A 259 10.17 -13.02 8.16
N VAL A 260 9.93 -11.71 8.01
CA VAL A 260 9.76 -11.04 6.69
C VAL A 260 11.02 -11.06 5.82
N MET A 261 10.94 -11.56 4.59
CA MET A 261 12.06 -11.83 3.68
C MET A 261 13.05 -12.85 4.27
N PRO A 262 12.61 -14.06 4.61
CA PRO A 262 13.44 -15.03 5.35
C PRO A 262 14.64 -15.55 4.54
N GLN A 263 14.56 -15.51 3.20
CA GLN A 263 15.59 -16.01 2.29
C GLN A 263 16.36 -14.87 1.59
N SER A 264 16.04 -13.62 1.89
CA SER A 264 16.64 -12.50 1.19
C SER A 264 18.03 -12.16 1.73
N GLN A 265 18.96 -11.89 0.83
CA GLN A 265 20.28 -11.36 1.20
C GLN A 265 20.19 -9.96 1.83
N SER A 266 19.11 -9.23 1.57
CA SER A 266 18.88 -7.89 2.15
C SER A 266 18.14 -7.93 3.48
N ARG A 267 18.00 -9.12 4.09
CA ARG A 267 17.29 -9.26 5.35
C ARG A 267 17.88 -8.43 6.49
N ASP A 268 19.21 -8.41 6.61
CA ASP A 268 19.89 -7.63 7.66
C ASP A 268 19.62 -6.12 7.53
N ARG A 269 19.51 -5.62 6.29
CA ARG A 269 19.12 -4.23 6.03
C ARG A 269 17.70 -3.95 6.49
N TYR A 270 16.78 -4.86 6.19
CA TYR A 270 15.39 -4.78 6.63
C TYR A 270 15.26 -4.76 8.15
N ASP A 271 15.91 -5.71 8.85
CA ASP A 271 15.87 -5.78 10.32
C ASP A 271 16.54 -4.55 10.97
N SER A 272 17.51 -3.94 10.28
CA SER A 272 18.16 -2.68 10.70
C SER A 272 17.37 -1.42 10.34
N LEU A 273 16.15 -1.57 9.82
CA LEU A 273 15.28 -0.48 9.36
C LEU A 273 15.93 0.41 8.29
N LEU A 274 16.74 -0.19 7.41
CA LEU A 274 17.39 0.50 6.30
C LEU A 274 16.58 0.33 5.01
N PRO A 275 16.58 1.36 4.13
CA PRO A 275 16.01 1.23 2.80
C PRO A 275 16.59 0.03 2.07
N THR A 276 15.72 -0.75 1.44
CA THR A 276 16.07 -2.05 0.87
C THR A 276 15.49 -2.17 -0.53
N GLN A 277 16.34 -2.46 -1.52
CA GLN A 277 15.91 -2.69 -2.89
C GLN A 277 15.10 -3.99 -2.99
N VAL A 278 14.03 -3.95 -3.78
CA VAL A 278 13.11 -5.07 -3.99
C VAL A 278 12.71 -5.13 -5.47
N TYR A 279 12.22 -6.28 -5.91
CA TYR A 279 11.67 -6.39 -7.26
C TYR A 279 10.31 -5.69 -7.37
N SER A 280 9.44 -5.89 -6.38
CA SER A 280 8.10 -5.29 -6.36
C SER A 280 7.63 -4.98 -4.95
N CYS A 281 6.92 -3.86 -4.81
CA CYS A 281 6.22 -3.44 -3.61
C CYS A 281 5.06 -2.51 -3.99
N PHE A 282 4.11 -2.29 -3.08
CA PHE A 282 3.08 -1.23 -3.18
C PHE A 282 2.46 -1.00 -1.80
N ASN A 283 2.17 -2.12 -1.13
CA ASN A 283 2.00 -2.36 0.32
C ASN A 283 1.55 -1.12 1.13
N GLY A 284 0.24 -0.87 1.11
CA GLY A 284 -0.43 0.17 1.89
C GLY A 284 -0.16 1.62 1.47
N VAL A 285 1.09 1.99 1.20
CA VAL A 285 1.50 3.32 0.75
C VAL A 285 2.75 3.27 -0.14
N ALA A 286 2.71 3.99 -1.26
CA ALA A 286 3.81 4.10 -2.20
C ALA A 286 4.06 5.54 -2.64
N VAL A 287 5.33 5.89 -2.86
CA VAL A 287 5.78 7.09 -3.56
C VAL A 287 6.36 6.65 -4.89
N ILE A 288 5.85 7.21 -5.99
CA ILE A 288 6.22 6.84 -7.36
C ILE A 288 6.71 8.10 -8.07
N ASP A 289 7.77 7.99 -8.88
CA ASP A 289 8.18 9.07 -9.77
C ASP A 289 7.08 9.34 -10.81
N ALA A 290 6.53 10.57 -10.80
CA ALA A 290 5.44 10.94 -11.69
C ALA A 290 5.83 10.87 -13.17
N ALA A 291 7.12 10.98 -13.50
CA ALA A 291 7.62 10.86 -14.87
C ALA A 291 7.33 9.49 -15.50
N LEU A 292 7.14 8.44 -14.69
CA LEU A 292 6.77 7.10 -15.18
C LEU A 292 5.40 7.09 -15.88
N PHE A 293 4.49 7.97 -15.49
CA PHE A 293 3.15 8.08 -16.08
C PHE A 293 3.10 8.94 -17.33
N ALA A 294 4.18 9.67 -17.63
CA ALA A 294 4.31 10.58 -18.77
C ALA A 294 5.12 9.95 -19.92
N PRO A 295 5.05 10.51 -21.15
CA PRO A 295 5.93 10.11 -22.23
C PRO A 295 7.42 10.23 -21.84
N PRO A 296 8.27 9.26 -22.25
CA PRO A 296 7.99 8.21 -23.23
C PRO A 296 7.41 6.92 -22.62
N HIS A 297 7.36 6.78 -21.29
CA HIS A 297 6.99 5.52 -20.64
C HIS A 297 5.46 5.31 -20.62
N SER A 298 4.72 6.34 -20.22
CA SER A 298 3.24 6.35 -20.17
C SER A 298 2.65 5.14 -19.45
N LEU A 299 3.26 4.71 -18.33
CA LEU A 299 2.84 3.51 -17.61
C LEU A 299 1.41 3.66 -17.07
N ARG A 300 0.67 2.55 -17.05
CA ARG A 300 -0.69 2.46 -16.50
C ARG A 300 -0.85 1.14 -15.75
N PHE A 301 -1.70 1.12 -14.74
CA PHE A 301 -2.09 -0.13 -14.09
C PHE A 301 -2.85 -1.00 -15.09
N ARG A 302 -2.61 -2.32 -15.05
CA ARG A 302 -3.24 -3.25 -15.98
C ARG A 302 -3.43 -4.62 -15.34
N THR A 303 -4.28 -5.43 -15.97
CA THR A 303 -4.35 -6.87 -15.71
C THR A 303 -3.33 -7.63 -16.57
N ALA A 304 -3.16 -8.93 -16.30
CA ALA A 304 -2.37 -9.82 -17.12
C ALA A 304 -2.99 -9.94 -18.53
N PRO A 305 -2.20 -10.20 -19.59
CA PRO A 305 -2.74 -10.40 -20.93
C PRO A 305 -3.74 -11.57 -21.03
N SER A 306 -3.60 -12.58 -20.15
CA SER A 306 -4.56 -13.68 -20.02
C SER A 306 -5.93 -13.23 -19.48
N GLY A 307 -6.02 -12.00 -18.96
CA GLY A 307 -7.19 -11.46 -18.29
C GLY A 307 -7.50 -12.12 -16.95
N GLY A 308 -6.57 -12.93 -16.43
CA GLY A 308 -6.72 -13.66 -15.17
C GLY A 308 -6.18 -12.91 -13.96
N ASP A 309 -6.65 -13.28 -12.77
CA ASP A 309 -6.23 -12.75 -11.47
C ASP A 309 -4.97 -13.49 -10.95
N GLU A 310 -4.00 -13.72 -11.83
CA GLU A 310 -2.73 -14.41 -11.51
C GLU A 310 -1.79 -13.54 -10.69
N HIS A 311 -1.87 -12.22 -10.90
CA HIS A 311 -1.04 -11.21 -10.28
C HIS A 311 -1.84 -9.95 -10.00
N SER A 312 -1.52 -9.25 -8.91
CA SER A 312 -2.07 -7.91 -8.70
C SER A 312 -1.60 -6.93 -9.76
N GLU A 313 -2.42 -5.93 -10.03
CA GLU A 313 -2.09 -4.79 -10.89
C GLU A 313 -0.87 -4.01 -10.36
N CYS A 314 -0.66 -4.00 -9.04
CA CYS A 314 0.50 -3.37 -8.40
C CYS A 314 1.80 -4.14 -8.67
N PHE A 315 1.75 -5.48 -8.64
CA PHE A 315 2.89 -6.32 -9.03
C PHE A 315 3.22 -6.09 -10.50
N LEU A 316 2.20 -6.10 -11.36
CA LEU A 316 2.36 -5.88 -12.80
C LEU A 316 2.91 -4.47 -13.11
N PHE A 317 2.50 -3.46 -12.34
CA PHE A 317 3.06 -2.11 -12.44
C PHE A 317 4.56 -2.10 -12.15
N CYS A 318 5.02 -2.75 -11.06
CA CYS A 318 6.45 -2.87 -10.75
C CYS A 318 7.21 -3.59 -11.88
N SER A 319 6.65 -4.67 -12.43
CA SER A 319 7.23 -5.37 -13.58
C SER A 319 7.35 -4.46 -14.80
N ASP A 320 6.39 -3.55 -15.01
CA ASP A 320 6.43 -2.62 -16.14
C ASP A 320 7.42 -1.47 -15.92
N VAL A 321 7.63 -1.03 -14.68
CA VAL A 321 8.73 -0.12 -14.32
C VAL A 321 10.09 -0.76 -14.65
N TRP A 322 10.30 -2.02 -14.26
CA TRP A 322 11.51 -2.78 -14.62
C TRP A 322 11.73 -2.89 -16.13
N LYS A 323 10.67 -3.13 -16.90
CA LYS A 323 10.75 -3.18 -18.37
C LYS A 323 11.07 -1.81 -18.97
N ALA A 324 10.40 -0.75 -18.51
CA ALA A 324 10.54 0.59 -19.02
C ALA A 324 11.96 1.15 -18.78
N LEU A 325 12.56 0.81 -17.65
CA LEU A 325 13.88 1.26 -17.22
C LEU A 325 14.98 0.21 -17.43
N SER A 326 14.67 -0.88 -18.11
CA SER A 326 15.65 -1.90 -18.49
C SER A 326 16.78 -1.26 -19.30
N PRO A 327 18.06 -1.53 -18.98
CA PRO A 327 19.22 -1.05 -19.76
C PRO A 327 19.20 -1.47 -21.23
N LEU A 328 18.47 -2.55 -21.54
CA LEU A 328 18.30 -3.07 -22.89
C LEU A 328 16.82 -3.05 -23.30
N ARG A 329 16.58 -2.74 -24.57
CA ARG A 329 15.28 -2.96 -25.21
C ARG A 329 15.04 -4.45 -25.46
N PRO A 330 13.80 -4.87 -25.75
CA PRO A 330 13.49 -6.27 -26.06
C PRO A 330 14.29 -6.85 -27.25
N ASP A 331 14.76 -6.01 -28.17
CA ASP A 331 15.59 -6.39 -29.32
C ASP A 331 17.10 -6.48 -28.98
N GLY A 332 17.48 -6.24 -27.73
CA GLY A 332 18.86 -6.26 -27.26
C GLY A 332 19.64 -4.97 -27.51
N THR A 333 19.01 -3.92 -28.05
CA THR A 333 19.68 -2.62 -28.24
C THR A 333 19.74 -1.81 -26.93
N PRO A 334 20.75 -0.96 -26.74
CA PRO A 334 20.84 -0.09 -25.57
C PRO A 334 19.63 0.84 -25.43
N ASN A 335 18.98 0.83 -24.27
CA ASN A 335 17.95 1.80 -23.91
C ASN A 335 18.65 3.03 -23.31
N ALA A 336 18.57 4.18 -23.98
CA ALA A 336 19.21 5.42 -23.52
C ALA A 336 18.70 5.91 -22.17
N LEU A 337 17.46 5.56 -21.80
CA LEU A 337 16.86 5.87 -20.49
C LEU A 337 16.96 4.70 -19.50
N GLY A 338 17.53 3.58 -19.94
CA GLY A 338 17.59 2.35 -19.19
C GLY A 338 18.74 2.34 -18.20
N ARG A 339 18.43 2.26 -16.91
CA ARG A 339 19.42 2.23 -15.82
C ARG A 339 19.15 1.15 -14.77
N GLY A 340 18.19 0.27 -15.03
CA GLY A 340 17.58 -0.57 -14.01
C GLY A 340 16.54 0.22 -13.21
N ALA A 341 15.47 -0.46 -12.79
CA ALA A 341 14.49 0.19 -11.93
C ALA A 341 15.00 0.25 -10.49
N ARG A 342 14.73 1.37 -9.83
CA ARG A 342 15.08 1.61 -8.44
C ARG A 342 13.83 1.54 -7.58
N ILE A 343 13.42 0.32 -7.25
CA ILE A 343 12.25 0.05 -6.39
C ILE A 343 12.74 -0.36 -5.01
N GLN A 344 12.26 0.30 -3.96
CA GLN A 344 12.64 0.02 -2.57
C GLN A 344 11.44 -0.10 -1.64
N ILE A 345 11.63 -0.84 -0.55
CA ILE A 345 10.85 -0.69 0.67
C ILE A 345 11.61 0.20 1.67
N VAL A 346 10.87 0.92 2.50
CA VAL A 346 11.41 1.78 3.55
C VAL A 346 10.86 1.30 4.90
N PRO A 347 11.57 0.39 5.61
CA PRO A 347 11.00 -0.29 6.79
C PRO A 347 10.70 0.61 8.00
N ARG A 348 11.20 1.84 8.00
CA ARG A 348 10.84 2.86 9.01
C ARG A 348 9.43 3.41 8.83
N ALA A 349 8.90 3.38 7.62
CA ALA A 349 7.53 3.79 7.34
C ALA A 349 6.64 2.55 7.37
N SER A 350 5.75 2.49 8.35
CA SER A 350 4.81 1.38 8.54
C SER A 350 3.39 1.88 8.59
N VAL A 351 2.44 1.10 8.11
CA VAL A 351 1.00 1.40 8.11
C VAL A 351 0.22 0.20 8.66
N GLY A 352 -1.06 0.39 8.97
CA GLY A 352 -1.93 -0.71 9.37
C GLY A 352 -3.41 -0.42 9.18
N TYR A 353 -4.25 -1.44 9.21
CA TYR A 353 -5.69 -1.34 8.89
C TYR A 353 -6.56 -1.05 10.12
N ARG A 354 -5.97 -1.12 11.31
CA ARG A 354 -6.55 -0.64 12.58
C ARG A 354 -5.56 0.23 13.31
N VAL A 355 -6.07 1.09 14.19
CA VAL A 355 -5.22 1.96 15.02
C VAL A 355 -4.25 1.15 15.86
N GLU A 356 -4.69 0.03 16.44
CA GLU A 356 -3.85 -0.83 17.27
C GLU A 356 -2.76 -1.53 16.46
N GLU A 357 -3.06 -1.95 15.22
CA GLU A 357 -2.09 -2.55 14.30
C GLU A 357 -1.01 -1.54 13.94
N TYR A 358 -1.40 -0.33 13.53
CA TYR A 358 -0.48 0.74 13.22
C TYR A 358 0.36 1.16 14.44
N ASP A 359 -0.24 1.29 15.62
CA ASP A 359 0.49 1.66 16.84
C ASP A 359 1.50 0.60 17.28
N ARG A 360 1.27 -0.69 16.98
CA ARG A 360 2.27 -1.77 17.16
C ARG A 360 3.34 -1.76 16.06
N ALA A 361 2.99 -1.37 14.83
CA ALA A 361 3.87 -1.43 13.66
C ALA A 361 4.85 -0.26 13.56
N ARG A 362 4.39 0.96 13.85
CA ARG A 362 5.09 2.24 13.61
C ARG A 362 6.44 2.33 14.30
N LYS A 363 7.42 2.95 13.62
CA LYS A 363 8.81 3.06 14.10
C LYS A 363 9.20 4.47 14.54
N ASP A 364 8.31 5.44 14.36
CA ASP A 364 8.51 6.85 14.70
C ASP A 364 8.51 7.10 16.22
N ARG A 365 7.94 6.21 17.05
CA ARG A 365 7.94 6.38 18.52
C ARG A 365 9.25 6.01 19.21
N ASN A 366 10.08 5.16 18.62
CA ASN A 366 11.25 4.56 19.28
C ASN A 366 12.56 4.83 18.52
N THR A 367 12.77 6.07 18.08
CA THR A 367 13.99 6.45 17.36
C THR A 367 15.11 6.74 18.36
N THR A 368 16.12 5.90 18.50
CA THR A 368 17.37 6.24 19.23
C THR A 368 18.33 7.10 18.40
N ALA A 369 18.04 7.26 17.11
CA ALA A 369 18.87 8.01 16.16
C ALA A 369 19.06 9.51 16.52
N PHE A 370 18.26 10.06 17.44
CA PHE A 370 18.49 11.41 17.96
C PHE A 370 19.71 11.50 18.88
N GLU A 371 20.21 10.37 19.39
CA GLU A 371 21.41 10.31 20.24
C GLU A 371 22.69 10.38 19.41
N LEU A 372 22.60 10.18 18.09
CA LEU A 372 23.76 10.20 17.19
C LEU A 372 24.02 11.62 16.68
N GLU A 373 25.19 12.15 17.02
CA GLU A 373 25.71 13.43 16.51
C GLU A 373 27.00 13.21 15.73
N GLY A 374 27.38 14.20 14.91
CA GLY A 374 28.68 14.22 14.25
C GLY A 374 28.93 13.03 13.30
N GLU A 375 29.94 12.22 13.61
CA GLU A 375 30.36 11.08 12.79
C GLU A 375 29.35 9.93 12.80
N GLY A 376 28.76 9.60 13.97
CA GLY A 376 27.78 8.51 14.07
C GLY A 376 26.53 8.76 13.22
N GLN A 377 26.09 10.02 13.13
CA GLN A 377 24.99 10.39 12.24
C GLN A 377 25.37 10.25 10.75
N GLN A 378 26.62 10.55 10.39
CA GLN A 378 27.11 10.40 9.02
C GLN A 378 27.22 8.93 8.61
N GLU A 379 27.69 8.07 9.50
CA GLU A 379 27.75 6.62 9.28
C GLU A 379 26.36 6.01 9.11
N GLN A 380 25.39 6.42 9.94
CA GLN A 380 24.00 5.98 9.79
C GLN A 380 23.40 6.42 8.45
N ARG A 381 23.62 7.69 8.05
CA ARG A 381 23.16 8.18 6.74
C ARG A 381 23.86 7.47 5.59
N ALA A 382 25.13 7.10 5.74
CA ALA A 382 25.85 6.33 4.74
C ALA A 382 25.29 4.91 4.60
N SER A 383 24.92 4.25 5.70
CA SER A 383 24.34 2.91 5.68
C SER A 383 22.93 2.87 5.07
N GLU A 384 22.19 3.99 5.13
CA GLU A 384 20.90 4.15 4.46
C GLU A 384 21.01 4.03 2.93
N MET A 385 22.15 4.39 2.32
CA MET A 385 22.31 4.35 0.86
C MET A 385 22.24 2.91 0.31
N ILE A 386 21.44 2.72 -0.74
CA ILE A 386 21.33 1.46 -1.47
C ILE A 386 22.39 1.42 -2.57
N ASP A 387 23.12 0.30 -2.66
CA ASP A 387 23.85 -0.07 -3.87
C ASP A 387 22.89 -0.79 -4.83
N TRP A 388 22.50 -0.10 -5.90
CA TRP A 388 21.37 -0.53 -6.74
C TRP A 388 21.81 -1.61 -7.73
N GLU A 389 21.20 -2.78 -7.61
CA GLU A 389 21.28 -3.83 -8.62
C GLU A 389 20.53 -3.40 -9.89
N GLN A 390 21.26 -3.37 -11.01
CA GLN A 390 20.76 -2.84 -12.27
C GLN A 390 19.73 -3.77 -12.94
N TRP A 391 19.80 -5.07 -12.66
CA TRP A 391 19.02 -6.09 -13.34
C TRP A 391 17.96 -6.70 -12.42
N PRO A 392 16.75 -6.97 -12.92
CA PRO A 392 15.76 -7.70 -12.15
C PRO A 392 16.22 -9.15 -11.90
N PRO A 393 15.61 -9.85 -10.94
CA PRO A 393 15.86 -11.27 -10.72
C PRO A 393 15.61 -12.08 -12.01
N LYS A 394 16.41 -13.12 -12.24
CA LYS A 394 16.27 -13.99 -13.42
C LYS A 394 14.91 -14.68 -13.49
N LEU A 395 14.36 -15.03 -12.33
CA LEU A 395 13.06 -15.63 -12.16
C LEU A 395 12.34 -14.87 -11.05
N VAL A 396 11.05 -14.62 -11.24
CA VAL A 396 10.18 -14.02 -10.23
C VAL A 396 9.03 -14.97 -10.01
N THR A 397 8.82 -15.35 -8.75
CA THR A 397 7.81 -16.33 -8.40
C THR A 397 6.41 -15.75 -8.56
N THR A 398 5.57 -16.52 -9.23
CA THR A 398 4.16 -16.21 -9.45
C THR A 398 3.30 -17.12 -8.57
N TYR A 399 2.22 -16.58 -8.03
CA TYR A 399 1.28 -17.33 -7.20
C TYR A 399 -0.14 -16.94 -7.63
N PRO A 400 -0.87 -17.85 -8.29
CA PRO A 400 -2.23 -17.57 -8.70
C PRO A 400 -3.17 -17.72 -7.51
N TYR A 401 -3.23 -16.71 -6.63
CA TYR A 401 -4.17 -16.70 -5.49
C TYR A 401 -5.63 -16.73 -5.96
N GLY A 402 -5.92 -16.27 -7.19
CA GLY A 402 -7.28 -16.24 -7.76
C GLY A 402 -7.69 -17.44 -8.63
N ALA A 403 -6.79 -18.38 -8.95
CA ALA A 403 -7.13 -19.51 -9.81
C ALA A 403 -7.34 -20.78 -8.96
N CYS A 404 -8.59 -21.11 -8.67
CA CYS A 404 -8.90 -22.45 -8.20
C CYS A 404 -8.56 -23.44 -9.34
N PRO A 405 -7.56 -24.34 -9.20
CA PRO A 405 -7.33 -25.33 -10.23
C PRO A 405 -8.61 -26.16 -10.36
N ARG A 406 -9.15 -26.27 -11.58
CA ARG A 406 -10.29 -27.16 -11.86
C ARG A 406 -9.90 -28.55 -11.37
N LEU A 407 -10.46 -29.00 -10.25
CA LEU A 407 -10.24 -30.34 -9.76
C LEU A 407 -10.68 -31.33 -10.86
N PRO A 408 -9.89 -32.38 -11.15
CA PRO A 408 -10.32 -33.43 -12.06
C PRO A 408 -11.69 -33.97 -11.63
N PRO A 409 -12.61 -34.28 -12.56
CA PRO A 409 -13.94 -34.82 -12.23
C PRO A 409 -13.88 -36.08 -11.34
N SER A 410 -12.81 -36.87 -11.47
CA SER A 410 -12.55 -38.07 -10.66
C SER A 410 -12.28 -37.76 -9.18
N SER A 411 -11.71 -36.60 -8.87
CA SER A 411 -11.43 -36.15 -7.49
C SER A 411 -12.71 -35.69 -6.78
N ILE A 412 -13.63 -35.06 -7.53
CA ILE A 412 -14.96 -34.66 -7.03
C ILE A 412 -15.81 -35.90 -6.72
N GLY A 413 -15.76 -36.93 -7.58
CA GLY A 413 -16.48 -38.19 -7.36
C GLY A 413 -16.00 -38.95 -6.10
N ARG A 414 -14.70 -38.93 -5.80
CA ARG A 414 -14.16 -39.54 -4.55
C ARG A 414 -14.57 -38.76 -3.29
N ALA A 415 -14.56 -37.43 -3.33
CA ALA A 415 -15.01 -36.61 -2.21
C ALA A 415 -16.52 -36.78 -1.93
N GLN A 416 -17.34 -36.91 -2.99
CA GLN A 416 -18.77 -37.21 -2.89
C GLN A 416 -19.05 -38.61 -2.32
N ALA A 417 -18.24 -39.60 -2.66
CA ALA A 417 -18.36 -40.96 -2.13
C ALA A 417 -17.97 -41.05 -0.64
N LEU A 418 -16.89 -40.36 -0.22
CA LEU A 418 -16.49 -40.30 1.19
C LEU A 418 -17.52 -39.57 2.07
N ALA A 419 -18.07 -38.45 1.59
CA ALA A 419 -19.10 -37.69 2.31
C ALA A 419 -20.41 -38.47 2.52
N GLN A 420 -20.68 -39.51 1.72
CA GLN A 420 -21.85 -40.37 1.87
C GLN A 420 -21.64 -41.54 2.86
N THR A 421 -20.39 -41.93 3.14
CA THR A 421 -20.07 -43.11 3.95
C THR A 421 -19.64 -42.80 5.39
N THR A 422 -19.23 -41.58 5.71
CA THR A 422 -18.80 -41.18 7.06
C THR A 422 -19.58 -39.96 7.52
N LEU A 423 -20.71 -40.20 8.19
CA LEU A 423 -21.60 -39.17 8.74
C LEU A 423 -21.17 -38.64 10.13
N THR A 424 -19.92 -38.86 10.57
CA THR A 424 -19.52 -38.50 11.94
C THR A 424 -18.21 -37.75 12.13
N ASP A 425 -17.33 -37.60 11.13
CA ASP A 425 -16.06 -36.87 11.33
C ASP A 425 -15.68 -35.98 10.14
N VAL A 426 -16.12 -34.72 10.22
CA VAL A 426 -15.71 -33.60 9.36
C VAL A 426 -14.19 -33.32 9.33
N PRO A 427 -13.40 -33.58 10.41
CA PRO A 427 -11.95 -33.28 10.40
C PRO A 427 -11.12 -34.09 9.39
N ASP A 428 -11.47 -35.36 9.12
CA ASP A 428 -10.66 -36.24 8.27
C ASP A 428 -10.80 -35.92 6.77
N VAL A 429 -11.95 -35.40 6.34
CA VAL A 429 -12.17 -34.98 4.94
C VAL A 429 -11.33 -33.73 4.60
N LEU A 430 -11.16 -32.83 5.57
CA LEU A 430 -10.33 -31.62 5.45
C LEU A 430 -8.82 -31.92 5.46
N GLN A 431 -8.39 -33.06 6.00
CA GLN A 431 -7.01 -33.52 5.90
C GLN A 431 -6.67 -34.11 4.52
N HIS A 432 -7.63 -34.71 3.82
CA HIS A 432 -7.40 -35.35 2.52
C HIS A 432 -7.55 -34.41 1.31
N ILE A 433 -8.28 -33.30 1.46
CA ILE A 433 -8.45 -32.28 0.44
C ILE A 433 -7.62 -31.09 0.86
N GLY A 434 -6.37 -31.04 0.36
CA GLY A 434 -5.38 -30.03 0.73
C GLY A 434 -5.95 -28.61 0.78
N ARG A 435 -5.47 -27.85 1.79
CA ARG A 435 -5.82 -26.49 2.22
C ARG A 435 -5.62 -25.41 1.14
N SER A 436 -6.18 -25.63 -0.04
CA SER A 436 -6.38 -24.61 -1.05
C SER A 436 -7.60 -23.77 -0.65
N GLY A 437 -7.58 -22.46 -0.90
CA GLY A 437 -8.73 -21.55 -0.72
C GLY A 437 -10.00 -21.91 -1.53
N CYS A 438 -10.08 -23.13 -2.06
CA CYS A 438 -11.19 -23.68 -2.83
C CYS A 438 -12.23 -24.47 -1.99
N VAL A 439 -12.02 -24.62 -0.69
CA VAL A 439 -12.86 -25.46 0.19
C VAL A 439 -14.35 -25.03 0.13
N ARG A 440 -14.64 -23.72 0.08
CA ARG A 440 -16.01 -23.19 0.00
C ARG A 440 -16.76 -23.54 -1.29
N ALA A 441 -16.09 -23.59 -2.44
CA ALA A 441 -16.73 -23.88 -3.73
C ALA A 441 -17.17 -25.35 -3.83
N VAL A 442 -16.36 -26.27 -3.30
CA VAL A 442 -16.69 -27.70 -3.23
C VAL A 442 -17.80 -27.95 -2.20
N LEU A 443 -17.73 -27.34 -1.02
CA LEU A 443 -18.73 -27.51 0.04
C LEU A 443 -20.11 -26.92 -0.32
N ARG A 444 -20.18 -25.77 -1.02
CA ARG A 444 -21.45 -25.21 -1.51
C ARG A 444 -22.16 -26.11 -2.53
N SER A 445 -21.41 -26.90 -3.31
CA SER A 445 -22.00 -27.88 -4.24
C SER A 445 -22.63 -29.10 -3.54
N LEU A 446 -22.25 -29.34 -2.27
CA LEU A 446 -22.72 -30.46 -1.44
C LEU A 446 -23.89 -30.08 -0.52
N ALA A 447 -24.10 -28.78 -0.29
CA ALA A 447 -25.11 -28.24 0.63
C ALA A 447 -26.60 -28.57 0.33
N PRO A 448 -27.08 -28.81 -0.92
CA PRO A 448 -28.52 -28.98 -1.11
C PRO A 448 -29.08 -30.34 -0.66
N ARG A 449 -28.33 -31.18 0.09
CA ARG A 449 -28.74 -32.57 0.39
C ARG A 449 -28.71 -33.02 1.85
N SER A 450 -28.49 -32.15 2.84
CA SER A 450 -28.61 -32.56 4.25
C SER A 450 -29.20 -31.47 5.16
N PRO A 451 -30.27 -31.76 5.93
CA PRO A 451 -30.93 -30.78 6.80
C PRO A 451 -30.19 -30.49 8.12
N ALA A 452 -28.99 -31.05 8.32
CA ALA A 452 -28.24 -30.97 9.58
C ALA A 452 -26.98 -30.05 9.52
N LEU A 453 -26.73 -29.37 8.39
CA LEU A 453 -25.57 -28.49 8.22
C LEU A 453 -26.04 -27.04 8.05
N SER A 454 -25.71 -26.17 9.01
CA SER A 454 -25.96 -24.73 8.90
C SER A 454 -24.75 -24.07 8.22
N LEU A 455 -24.99 -23.07 7.38
CA LEU A 455 -23.93 -22.34 6.66
C LEU A 455 -22.91 -21.65 7.59
N ALA A 456 -23.23 -21.48 8.88
CA ALA A 456 -22.36 -20.82 9.86
C ALA A 456 -21.16 -21.68 10.32
N ASP A 457 -21.22 -23.01 10.14
CA ASP A 457 -20.17 -23.93 10.63
C ASP A 457 -18.93 -23.98 9.71
N PHE A 458 -18.96 -23.28 8.57
CA PHE A 458 -17.90 -23.29 7.54
C PHE A 458 -17.15 -21.95 7.40
N ASP A 459 -17.40 -20.98 8.28
CA ASP A 459 -16.84 -19.63 8.22
C ASP A 459 -15.57 -19.49 9.08
N THR A 460 -14.52 -20.25 8.75
CA THR A 460 -13.16 -19.96 9.23
C THR A 460 -12.44 -19.09 8.19
N PRO A 461 -12.02 -17.85 8.50
CA PRO A 461 -11.41 -16.98 7.52
C PRO A 461 -9.95 -17.39 7.27
N LEU A 462 -9.67 -17.91 6.08
CA LEU A 462 -8.33 -17.84 5.50
C LEU A 462 -8.05 -16.38 5.12
N LEU A 463 -6.79 -15.95 5.26
CA LEU A 463 -6.24 -14.58 5.11
C LEU A 463 -6.78 -13.69 3.97
N ASP A 464 -7.47 -14.25 2.97
CA ASP A 464 -7.98 -13.54 1.79
C ASP A 464 -9.49 -13.72 1.51
N ASP A 465 -10.24 -14.50 2.29
CA ASP A 465 -11.57 -14.99 1.87
C ASP A 465 -12.75 -14.02 2.15
N ASP A 466 -12.49 -12.85 2.72
CA ASP A 466 -13.45 -11.73 2.84
C ASP A 466 -13.52 -10.83 1.58
N GLN A 467 -12.70 -11.11 0.56
CA GLN A 467 -12.51 -10.22 -0.60
C GLN A 467 -13.60 -10.26 -1.67
N ALA A 468 -14.69 -11.03 -1.48
CA ALA A 468 -15.86 -10.92 -2.37
C ALA A 468 -16.61 -9.58 -2.18
N ARG A 469 -16.38 -8.88 -1.05
CA ARG A 469 -16.95 -7.57 -0.71
C ARG A 469 -16.00 -6.64 0.07
N ALA A 470 -14.68 -6.86 -0.01
CA ALA A 470 -13.68 -6.08 0.76
C ALA A 470 -12.50 -5.62 -0.15
N PRO A 471 -11.68 -4.65 0.30
CA PRO A 471 -11.43 -3.32 -0.27
C PRO A 471 -10.40 -3.26 -1.44
N LEU A 472 -10.10 -2.02 -1.87
CA LEU A 472 -9.20 -1.56 -2.94
C LEU A 472 -7.70 -1.74 -2.67
#